data_AF-A0ABD5YVT0-F1
#
_entry.id   AF-A0ABD5YVT0-F1
#
_cell.length_a   1.000
_cell.length_b   1.000
_cell.length_c   1.000
_cell.angle_alpha   90.00
_cell.angle_beta   90.00
_cell.angle_gamma   90.00
#
_symmetry.space_group_name_H-M   'P 1'
#
loop_
_entity.id
_entity.type
_entity.pdbx_description
1 polymer ?
#
loop_
_entity_poly.entity_id
_entity_poly.type
_entity_poly.pdbx_seq_one_letter_code
_entity_poly.pdbx_strand_id
1 'polypeptide(L)'
;MRFRSVLLAVLVVLAGCNALPNAGNTPSPTESGVSGPQKSTAAPGNATDGIGHENGYSADAKLSISPNDGLNKTERKAVVSRTMARIEIVRQKEFKHSVPVTIQSREKFRGNQSNQNITKSFRRFDNAKFEAMFLIGEQSDSLAVQNEARGQSVLGYYSPTKDSIVIISNSKTPTLDGESTLAHELTHALQDQHFNLSDYNRTTRDEHNAVNGLIEGEANLVQQRYMSNCGNNWDCLPRSESGSSAQPRATGACISSIISRTLMDPSSSTTTSSVMAGAELTKCSHSLL
;
A
#
# COMPACT_ATOMS: atom_id res chain seq x y z
N MET A 1 -52.81 -22.48 17.70
CA MET A 1 -53.00 -23.40 16.55
C MET A 1 -53.10 -22.56 15.29
N ARG A 2 -52.57 -22.89 14.10
CA ARG A 2 -51.63 -23.96 13.68
C ARG A 2 -50.78 -23.43 12.51
N PHE A 3 -49.62 -24.05 12.33
CA PHE A 3 -48.50 -23.73 11.44
C PHE A 3 -48.75 -23.63 9.90
N ARG A 4 -47.87 -22.83 9.27
CA ARG A 4 -47.08 -23.08 8.02
C ARG A 4 -47.72 -23.11 6.62
N SER A 5 -47.23 -22.16 5.81
CA SER A 5 -46.43 -22.36 4.58
C SER A 5 -46.99 -23.17 3.41
N VAL A 6 -47.05 -22.52 2.24
CA VAL A 6 -46.75 -23.15 0.94
C VAL A 6 -45.65 -22.33 0.25
N LEU A 7 -44.65 -23.03 -0.28
CA LEU A 7 -43.55 -22.47 -1.08
C LEU A 7 -43.93 -22.56 -2.56
N LEU A 8 -43.64 -21.53 -3.37
CA LEU A 8 -43.67 -21.66 -4.84
C LEU A 8 -42.37 -21.14 -5.43
N ALA A 9 -41.68 -22.00 -6.18
CA ALA A 9 -40.51 -21.66 -6.98
C ALA A 9 -40.63 -22.35 -8.34
N VAL A 10 -40.51 -21.59 -9.43
CA VAL A 10 -40.54 -22.09 -10.82
C VAL A 10 -39.53 -21.29 -11.64
N LEU A 11 -38.65 -21.98 -12.36
CA LEU A 11 -37.70 -21.38 -13.32
C LEU A 11 -38.23 -21.49 -14.75
N VAL A 12 -38.11 -20.41 -15.54
CA VAL A 12 -38.15 -20.37 -17.02
C VAL A 12 -37.26 -19.19 -17.44
N VAL A 13 -35.97 -19.37 -17.78
CA VAL A 13 -35.36 -19.77 -19.09
C VAL A 13 -34.92 -18.55 -19.95
N LEU A 14 -33.91 -18.79 -20.80
CA LEU A 14 -32.98 -17.85 -21.43
C LEU A 14 -33.57 -16.97 -22.56
N ALA A 15 -33.08 -15.72 -22.66
CA ALA A 15 -32.75 -15.02 -23.91
C ALA A 15 -31.79 -13.84 -23.59
N GLY A 16 -30.81 -13.46 -24.43
CA GLY A 16 -30.37 -14.05 -25.68
C GLY A 16 -29.03 -13.44 -26.16
N CYS A 17 -28.42 -14.03 -27.19
CA CYS A 17 -27.16 -13.55 -27.78
C CYS A 17 -27.38 -12.33 -28.70
N ASN A 18 -26.31 -11.55 -28.93
CA ASN A 18 -26.14 -10.74 -30.14
C ASN A 18 -24.65 -10.59 -30.47
N ALA A 19 -24.28 -10.71 -31.74
CA ALA A 19 -22.89 -10.64 -32.18
C ALA A 19 -22.77 -10.16 -33.65
N LEU A 20 -21.95 -9.11 -33.84
CA LEU A 20 -21.43 -8.63 -35.14
C LEU A 20 -22.52 -8.07 -36.11
N PRO A 21 -22.15 -7.23 -37.12
CA PRO A 21 -21.30 -7.64 -38.25
C PRO A 21 -19.91 -6.94 -38.30
N ASN A 22 -19.10 -7.33 -39.29
CA ASN A 22 -17.70 -6.94 -39.46
C ASN A 22 -17.41 -6.43 -40.90
N ALA A 23 -16.78 -5.27 -41.03
CA ALA A 23 -16.10 -4.78 -42.25
C ALA A 23 -15.16 -3.60 -41.90
N GLY A 24 -13.98 -3.44 -42.50
CA GLY A 24 -13.35 -4.26 -43.54
C GLY A 24 -11.85 -3.98 -43.70
N ASN A 25 -11.20 -4.69 -44.62
CA ASN A 25 -9.74 -4.76 -44.75
C ASN A 25 -9.16 -3.64 -45.65
N THR A 26 -7.92 -3.23 -45.35
CA THR A 26 -6.90 -2.83 -46.36
C THR A 26 -5.48 -3.13 -45.81
N PRO A 27 -4.45 -3.35 -46.65
CA PRO A 27 -3.32 -4.21 -46.28
C PRO A 27 -2.01 -3.50 -45.89
N SER A 28 -1.10 -4.28 -45.30
CA SER A 28 0.29 -3.91 -45.01
C SER A 28 1.16 -3.70 -46.26
N PRO A 29 2.33 -3.05 -46.10
CA PRO A 29 3.58 -3.51 -46.69
C PRO A 29 4.40 -4.33 -45.67
N THR A 30 5.20 -5.25 -46.17
CA THR A 30 6.11 -6.10 -45.37
C THR A 30 7.55 -5.56 -45.45
N GLU A 31 8.24 -5.48 -44.33
CA GLU A 31 9.71 -5.55 -44.31
C GLU A 31 10.18 -6.65 -43.35
N SER A 32 11.27 -7.33 -43.70
CA SER A 32 11.85 -8.45 -42.94
C SER A 32 13.19 -8.04 -42.36
N GLY A 33 13.31 -8.00 -41.03
CA GLY A 33 14.56 -7.76 -40.30
C GLY A 33 14.98 -8.99 -39.50
N VAL A 34 16.27 -9.34 -39.55
CA VAL A 34 16.80 -10.62 -39.02
C VAL A 34 17.09 -10.55 -37.51
N SER A 35 16.79 -11.63 -36.80
CA SER A 35 16.98 -11.80 -35.36
C SER A 35 18.44 -11.73 -34.90
N GLY A 36 18.69 -11.05 -33.78
CA GLY A 36 19.93 -11.13 -33.01
C GLY A 36 19.68 -10.91 -31.51
N PRO A 37 20.32 -11.65 -30.59
CA PRO A 37 20.05 -11.56 -29.15
C PRO A 37 20.75 -10.35 -28.51
N GLN A 38 20.19 -9.15 -28.70
CA GLN A 38 20.80 -7.91 -28.21
C GLN A 38 20.65 -7.74 -26.69
N LYS A 39 21.75 -7.96 -25.98
CA LYS A 39 21.87 -7.82 -24.52
C LYS A 39 21.85 -6.35 -24.10
N SER A 40 20.67 -5.81 -23.78
CA SER A 40 20.46 -4.38 -23.50
C SER A 40 20.99 -3.92 -22.13
N THR A 41 22.29 -3.73 -22.00
CA THR A 41 22.89 -2.94 -20.91
C THR A 41 22.70 -1.45 -21.18
N ALA A 42 21.52 -0.91 -20.86
CA ALA A 42 21.22 0.50 -21.02
C ALA A 42 21.97 1.35 -19.97
N ALA A 43 22.77 2.30 -20.45
CA ALA A 43 23.24 3.42 -19.63
C ALA A 43 22.14 4.49 -19.53
N PRO A 44 22.07 5.31 -18.46
CA PRO A 44 21.02 6.31 -18.30
C PRO A 44 21.16 7.41 -19.35
N GLY A 45 20.20 7.50 -20.26
CA GLY A 45 20.29 8.37 -21.45
C GLY A 45 18.95 8.89 -21.93
N ASN A 46 18.47 9.97 -21.30
CA ASN A 46 17.64 11.01 -21.91
C ASN A 46 16.42 10.56 -22.75
N ALA A 47 15.70 9.53 -22.31
CA ALA A 47 14.27 9.46 -22.58
C ALA A 47 13.61 10.73 -21.98
N THR A 48 12.57 11.24 -22.62
CA THR A 48 11.66 12.19 -21.96
C THR A 48 11.01 11.47 -20.78
N ASP A 49 11.23 11.96 -19.55
CA ASP A 49 10.42 11.51 -18.40
C ASP A 49 8.94 11.66 -18.76
N GLY A 50 8.16 10.65 -18.39
CA GLY A 50 6.83 10.44 -18.93
C GLY A 50 6.34 9.02 -18.70
N ILE A 51 5.11 8.96 -18.17
CA ILE A 51 4.37 7.78 -17.68
C ILE A 51 4.94 6.43 -18.18
N GLY A 52 5.61 5.72 -17.27
CA GLY A 52 6.21 4.42 -17.54
C GLY A 52 7.74 4.44 -17.65
N HIS A 53 8.38 5.58 -17.43
CA HIS A 53 9.84 5.75 -17.39
C HIS A 53 10.23 6.58 -16.18
N GLU A 54 11.09 6.03 -15.32
CA GLU A 54 11.44 6.68 -14.06
C GLU A 54 12.91 6.43 -13.70
N ASN A 55 13.66 7.50 -13.40
CA ASN A 55 15.04 7.42 -12.93
C ASN A 55 16.01 6.64 -13.85
N GLY A 56 15.67 6.51 -15.14
CA GLY A 56 16.40 5.70 -16.14
C GLY A 56 15.94 4.25 -16.28
N TYR A 57 14.79 3.86 -15.73
CA TYR A 57 14.20 2.52 -15.81
C TYR A 57 12.77 2.60 -16.36
N SER A 58 12.47 1.80 -17.38
CA SER A 58 11.11 1.61 -17.90
C SER A 58 10.32 0.61 -17.04
N ALA A 59 8.99 0.64 -17.13
CA ALA A 59 8.11 -0.28 -16.39
C ALA A 59 8.31 -1.77 -16.76
N ASP A 60 8.77 -2.07 -17.99
CA ASP A 60 9.09 -3.41 -18.48
C ASP A 60 10.55 -3.83 -18.22
N ALA A 61 11.37 -2.96 -17.61
CA ALA A 61 12.80 -3.19 -17.41
C ALA A 61 13.09 -4.51 -16.67
N LYS A 62 13.90 -5.36 -17.31
CA LYS A 62 14.43 -6.60 -16.71
C LYS A 62 15.57 -6.25 -15.77
N LEU A 63 15.40 -6.54 -14.49
CA LEU A 63 16.40 -6.24 -13.46
C LEU A 63 17.27 -7.47 -13.20
N SER A 64 18.59 -7.33 -13.34
CA SER A 64 19.54 -8.36 -12.92
C SER A 64 19.85 -8.20 -11.42
N ILE A 65 19.07 -8.89 -10.58
CA ILE A 65 19.07 -8.74 -9.12
C ILE A 65 18.98 -10.10 -8.42
N SER A 66 19.53 -10.19 -7.20
CA SER A 66 19.59 -11.43 -6.40
C SER A 66 18.77 -11.31 -5.10
N PRO A 67 17.43 -11.16 -5.15
CA PRO A 67 16.63 -10.72 -4.00
C PRO A 67 16.73 -11.59 -2.73
N ASN A 68 17.23 -12.83 -2.85
CA ASN A 68 17.46 -13.76 -1.75
C ASN A 68 18.65 -13.39 -0.84
N ASP A 69 19.63 -12.60 -1.29
CA ASP A 69 20.74 -12.09 -0.45
C ASP A 69 20.48 -10.69 0.14
N GLY A 70 19.38 -10.06 -0.28
CA GLY A 70 18.90 -8.77 0.19
C GLY A 70 19.37 -7.60 -0.68
N LEU A 71 18.45 -6.72 -1.06
CA LEU A 71 18.71 -5.71 -2.09
C LEU A 71 19.77 -4.70 -1.67
N ASN A 72 20.90 -4.69 -2.37
CA ASN A 72 21.95 -3.69 -2.20
C ASN A 72 21.49 -2.30 -2.67
N LYS A 73 22.31 -1.26 -2.47
CA LYS A 73 21.91 0.14 -2.76
C LYS A 73 21.51 0.33 -4.24
N THR A 74 22.20 -0.32 -5.17
CA THR A 74 21.96 -0.19 -6.61
C THR A 74 20.71 -0.98 -7.04
N GLU A 75 20.60 -2.24 -6.61
CA GLU A 75 19.43 -3.08 -6.88
C GLU A 75 18.16 -2.47 -6.30
N ARG A 76 18.22 -1.96 -5.06
CA ARG A 76 17.10 -1.27 -4.43
C ARG A 76 16.71 0.00 -5.19
N LYS A 77 17.67 0.78 -5.72
CA LYS A 77 17.31 1.91 -6.61
C LYS A 77 16.58 1.39 -7.85
N ALA A 78 17.11 0.37 -8.53
CA ALA A 78 16.53 -0.18 -9.74
C ALA A 78 15.09 -0.70 -9.54
N VAL A 79 14.86 -1.44 -8.45
CA VAL A 79 13.52 -1.93 -8.06
C VAL A 79 12.58 -0.75 -7.77
N VAL A 80 13.02 0.25 -7.01
CA VAL A 80 12.20 1.44 -6.70
C VAL A 80 11.83 2.20 -7.97
N SER A 81 12.80 2.52 -8.83
CA SER A 81 12.57 3.22 -10.10
C SER A 81 11.59 2.47 -11.01
N ARG A 82 11.78 1.15 -11.18
CA ARG A 82 10.85 0.31 -11.95
C ARG A 82 9.45 0.26 -11.33
N THR A 83 9.36 0.24 -10.00
CA THR A 83 8.08 0.26 -9.28
C THR A 83 7.37 1.60 -9.46
N MET A 84 8.10 2.72 -9.46
CA MET A 84 7.55 4.05 -9.77
C MET A 84 6.96 4.07 -11.19
N ALA A 85 7.75 3.78 -12.23
CA ALA A 85 7.27 3.69 -13.63
C ALA A 85 5.98 2.84 -13.78
N ARG A 86 5.92 1.69 -13.10
CA ARG A 86 4.76 0.80 -13.08
C ARG A 86 3.53 1.41 -12.42
N ILE A 87 3.70 2.15 -11.32
CA ILE A 87 2.63 2.91 -10.67
C ILE A 87 2.09 3.98 -11.61
N GLU A 88 2.94 4.71 -12.33
CA GLU A 88 2.50 5.75 -13.26
C GLU A 88 1.56 5.19 -14.33
N ILE A 89 1.88 4.02 -14.89
CA ILE A 89 1.02 3.34 -15.87
C ILE A 89 -0.32 2.93 -15.23
N VAL A 90 -0.32 2.38 -14.01
CA VAL A 90 -1.54 1.99 -13.29
C VAL A 90 -2.41 3.20 -12.93
N ARG A 91 -1.77 4.34 -12.62
CA ARG A 91 -2.43 5.53 -12.07
C ARG A 91 -2.72 6.62 -13.11
N GLN A 92 -2.10 6.53 -14.29
CA GLN A 92 -2.06 7.55 -15.34
C GLN A 92 -1.61 8.91 -14.80
N LYS A 93 -0.51 8.89 -14.04
CA LYS A 93 0.03 10.07 -13.35
C LYS A 93 1.52 9.89 -13.07
N GLU A 94 2.31 10.83 -13.56
CA GLU A 94 3.78 10.89 -13.44
C GLU A 94 4.22 11.37 -12.05
N PHE A 95 5.35 10.91 -11.52
CA PHE A 95 5.95 11.50 -10.31
C PHE A 95 6.57 12.88 -10.64
N LYS A 96 6.63 13.78 -9.64
CA LYS A 96 7.32 15.08 -9.77
C LYS A 96 8.81 14.99 -9.48
N HIS A 97 9.24 13.97 -8.75
CA HIS A 97 10.65 13.69 -8.44
C HIS A 97 10.84 12.28 -7.87
N SER A 98 12.08 11.79 -7.95
CA SER A 98 12.53 10.55 -7.31
C SER A 98 12.16 10.47 -5.83
N VAL A 99 11.78 9.28 -5.36
CA VAL A 99 11.49 9.02 -3.94
C VAL A 99 12.69 8.32 -3.27
N PRO A 100 13.41 8.97 -2.33
CA PRO A 100 14.53 8.33 -1.63
C PRO A 100 14.06 7.18 -0.73
N VAL A 101 14.87 6.12 -0.64
CA VAL A 101 14.59 4.96 0.23
C VAL A 101 15.69 4.76 1.26
N THR A 102 15.34 4.99 2.52
CA THR A 102 16.19 4.85 3.70
C THR A 102 15.94 3.51 4.41
N ILE A 103 16.86 3.10 5.28
CA ILE A 103 16.72 1.89 6.11
C ILE A 103 16.87 2.26 7.58
N GLN A 104 15.98 1.74 8.42
CA GLN A 104 15.96 1.98 9.86
C GLN A 104 15.86 0.64 10.61
N SER A 105 16.65 0.45 11.67
CA SER A 105 16.55 -0.74 12.52
C SER A 105 15.21 -0.81 13.25
N ARG A 106 14.74 -2.03 13.52
CA ARG A 106 13.45 -2.26 14.21
C ARG A 106 13.45 -1.70 15.63
N GLU A 107 14.60 -1.73 16.30
CA GLU A 107 14.85 -1.07 17.58
C GLU A 107 14.66 0.46 17.49
N LYS A 108 15.32 1.13 16.53
CA LYS A 108 15.16 2.58 16.34
C LYS A 108 13.73 2.96 15.94
N PHE A 109 13.02 2.11 15.21
CA PHE A 109 11.58 2.30 14.95
C PHE A 109 10.75 2.26 16.24
N ARG A 110 10.93 1.23 17.08
CA ARG A 110 10.23 1.13 18.38
C ARG A 110 10.55 2.31 19.30
N GLY A 111 11.82 2.69 19.42
CA GLY A 111 12.25 3.87 20.19
C GLY A 111 11.57 5.16 19.71
N ASN A 112 11.50 5.39 18.39
CA ASN A 112 10.79 6.55 17.83
C ASN A 112 9.28 6.55 18.15
N GLN A 113 8.62 5.38 18.22
CA GLN A 113 7.20 5.29 18.57
C GLN A 113 6.97 5.57 20.07
N SER A 114 7.84 5.07 20.95
CA SER A 114 7.75 5.30 22.40
C SER A 114 8.06 6.74 22.83
N ASN A 115 8.92 7.44 22.07
CA ASN A 115 9.36 8.80 22.38
C ASN A 115 8.40 9.92 21.90
N GLN A 116 7.19 9.58 21.44
CA GLN A 116 6.19 10.56 21.02
C GLN A 116 5.66 11.38 22.21
N ASN A 117 5.58 12.70 22.05
CA ASN A 117 5.11 13.62 23.09
C ASN A 117 3.57 13.62 23.16
N ILE A 118 2.99 12.59 23.78
CA ILE A 118 1.54 12.42 23.90
C ILE A 118 1.01 13.04 25.20
N THR A 119 -0.06 13.85 25.08
CA THR A 119 -0.69 14.51 26.23
C THR A 119 -1.38 13.52 27.18
N LYS A 120 -1.42 13.86 28.48
CA LYS A 120 -2.09 13.03 29.51
C LYS A 120 -3.60 12.88 29.26
N SER A 121 -4.23 13.89 28.67
CA SER A 121 -5.64 13.86 28.26
C SER A 121 -5.89 12.88 27.11
N PHE A 122 -5.07 12.94 26.04
CA PHE A 122 -5.19 12.01 24.91
C PHE A 122 -4.94 10.56 25.36
N ARG A 123 -3.90 10.29 26.16
CA ARG A 123 -3.61 8.95 26.68
C ARG A 123 -4.76 8.38 27.51
N ARG A 124 -5.35 9.17 28.42
CA ARG A 124 -6.53 8.77 29.20
C ARG A 124 -7.73 8.48 28.30
N PHE A 125 -7.94 9.31 27.27
CA PHE A 125 -9.04 9.13 26.32
C PHE A 125 -8.87 7.85 25.49
N ASP A 126 -7.68 7.60 24.93
CA ASP A 126 -7.42 6.43 24.08
C ASP A 126 -7.52 5.11 24.87
N ASN A 127 -7.06 5.12 26.13
CA ASN A 127 -7.26 4.05 27.10
C ASN A 127 -8.74 3.74 27.32
N ALA A 128 -9.51 4.69 27.85
CA ALA A 128 -10.92 4.49 28.16
C ALA A 128 -11.74 4.04 26.93
N LYS A 129 -11.39 4.55 25.74
CA LYS A 129 -11.98 4.15 24.46
C LYS A 129 -11.70 2.68 24.12
N PHE A 130 -10.47 2.19 24.29
CA PHE A 130 -10.11 0.80 23.98
C PHE A 130 -10.51 -0.20 25.09
N GLU A 131 -10.54 0.23 26.35
CA GLU A 131 -11.10 -0.51 27.49
C GLU A 131 -12.60 -0.73 27.30
N ALA A 132 -13.37 0.31 26.95
CA ALA A 132 -14.83 0.23 26.75
C ALA A 132 -15.23 -0.64 25.54
N MET A 133 -14.33 -0.83 24.57
CA MET A 133 -14.49 -1.78 23.46
C MET A 133 -14.00 -3.20 23.78
N PHE A 134 -13.53 -3.46 25.01
CA PHE A 134 -12.93 -4.72 25.46
C PHE A 134 -11.73 -5.18 24.62
N LEU A 135 -11.00 -4.23 24.02
CA LEU A 135 -9.84 -4.49 23.17
C LEU A 135 -8.52 -4.55 23.96
N ILE A 136 -8.50 -3.95 25.15
CA ILE A 136 -7.44 -4.02 26.18
C ILE A 136 -8.10 -4.15 27.56
N GLY A 137 -7.34 -4.60 28.58
CA GLY A 137 -7.81 -4.64 29.97
C GLY A 137 -7.47 -3.36 30.74
N GLU A 138 -8.16 -3.11 31.86
CA GLU A 138 -8.09 -1.89 32.71
C GLU A 138 -6.68 -1.43 33.15
N GLN A 139 -5.71 -2.33 33.15
CA GLN A 139 -4.32 -2.06 33.56
C GLN A 139 -3.36 -1.88 32.37
N SER A 140 -3.90 -1.81 31.15
CA SER A 140 -3.11 -1.76 29.90
C SER A 140 -2.97 -0.33 29.40
N ASP A 141 -1.78 0.07 28.95
CA ASP A 141 -1.63 1.31 28.19
C ASP A 141 -1.95 1.05 26.71
N SER A 142 -3.03 1.68 26.23
CA SER A 142 -3.52 1.54 24.85
C SER A 142 -2.44 1.84 23.80
N LEU A 143 -1.64 2.87 24.04
CA LEU A 143 -0.62 3.34 23.11
C LEU A 143 0.60 2.44 23.12
N ALA A 144 0.97 1.87 24.28
CA ALA A 144 2.00 0.84 24.37
C ALA A 144 1.60 -0.41 23.56
N VAL A 145 0.37 -0.93 23.74
CA VAL A 145 -0.14 -2.10 23.00
C VAL A 145 -0.15 -1.85 21.48
N GLN A 146 -0.62 -0.67 21.04
CA GLN A 146 -0.61 -0.30 19.62
C GLN A 146 0.81 -0.11 19.07
N ASN A 147 1.72 0.52 19.83
CA ASN A 147 3.11 0.73 19.44
C ASN A 147 3.88 -0.60 19.35
N GLU A 148 3.61 -1.56 20.24
CA GLU A 148 4.15 -2.91 20.14
C GLU A 148 3.65 -3.61 18.86
N ALA A 149 2.34 -3.60 18.62
CA ALA A 149 1.75 -4.22 17.43
C ALA A 149 2.34 -3.68 16.13
N ARG A 150 2.46 -2.34 15.98
CA ARG A 150 3.18 -1.71 14.86
C ARG A 150 4.66 -2.09 14.85
N GLY A 151 5.30 -2.11 16.03
CA GLY A 151 6.70 -2.47 16.23
C GLY A 151 7.08 -3.88 15.80
N GLN A 152 6.12 -4.82 15.74
CA GLN A 152 6.30 -6.14 15.14
C GLN A 152 5.94 -6.14 13.64
N SER A 153 4.79 -5.59 13.26
CA SER A 153 4.16 -5.78 11.95
C SER A 153 4.66 -4.88 10.81
N VAL A 154 5.08 -3.64 11.09
CA VAL A 154 5.41 -2.69 10.02
C VAL A 154 6.74 -3.07 9.35
N LEU A 155 6.72 -3.21 8.03
CA LEU A 155 7.89 -3.54 7.19
C LEU A 155 8.52 -2.28 6.56
N GLY A 156 7.72 -1.25 6.29
CA GLY A 156 8.15 0.06 5.83
C GLY A 156 7.01 1.07 5.83
N TYR A 157 7.31 2.34 5.57
CA TYR A 157 6.33 3.42 5.44
C TYR A 157 6.90 4.60 4.64
N TYR A 158 6.05 5.34 3.91
CA TYR A 158 6.36 6.66 3.34
C TYR A 158 6.10 7.76 4.38
N SER A 159 7.06 8.67 4.51
CA SER A 159 7.11 9.76 5.50
C SER A 159 6.99 11.12 4.80
N PRO A 160 5.80 11.74 4.72
CA PRO A 160 5.58 13.07 4.13
C PRO A 160 6.60 14.13 4.58
N THR A 161 6.82 14.22 5.89
CA THR A 161 7.77 15.14 6.55
C THR A 161 9.26 14.94 6.19
N LYS A 162 9.57 14.04 5.25
CA LYS A 162 10.92 13.71 4.77
C LYS A 162 10.94 13.33 3.28
N ASP A 163 9.83 13.45 2.55
CA ASP A 163 9.67 13.06 1.14
C ASP A 163 10.17 11.66 0.76
N SER A 164 10.22 10.71 1.71
CA SER A 164 10.97 9.46 1.56
C SER A 164 10.35 8.24 2.22
N ILE A 165 10.69 7.07 1.68
CA ILE A 165 10.31 5.76 2.24
C ILE A 165 11.37 5.31 3.25
N VAL A 166 10.90 4.73 4.35
CA VAL A 166 11.70 4.07 5.37
C VAL A 166 11.41 2.57 5.33
N ILE A 167 12.40 1.74 5.03
CA ILE A 167 12.32 0.28 5.19
C ILE A 167 12.81 -0.09 6.60
N ILE A 168 12.05 -0.92 7.31
CA ILE A 168 12.37 -1.33 8.69
C ILE A 168 13.09 -2.68 8.67
N SER A 169 14.42 -2.65 8.59
CA SER A 169 15.28 -3.83 8.56
C SER A 169 16.50 -3.67 9.46
N ASN A 170 16.95 -4.77 10.03
CA ASN A 170 18.21 -4.83 10.79
C ASN A 170 19.42 -5.07 9.85
N SER A 171 19.19 -5.39 8.57
CA SER A 171 20.24 -5.48 7.54
C SER A 171 20.33 -4.19 6.72
N LYS A 172 21.55 -3.86 6.26
CA LYS A 172 21.80 -2.80 5.25
C LYS A 172 21.36 -3.24 3.83
N THR A 173 21.17 -4.54 3.64
CA THR A 173 20.60 -5.21 2.46
C THR A 173 19.24 -5.80 2.84
N PRO A 174 18.14 -5.04 2.76
CA PRO A 174 16.81 -5.54 3.08
C PRO A 174 16.30 -6.47 1.97
N THR A 175 15.80 -7.64 2.34
CA THR A 175 14.87 -8.39 1.50
C THR A 175 13.51 -7.67 1.46
N LEU A 176 12.74 -7.87 0.39
CA LEU A 176 11.36 -7.41 0.24
C LEU A 176 10.49 -8.62 -0.13
N ASP A 177 9.35 -8.77 0.52
CA ASP A 177 8.40 -9.86 0.24
C ASP A 177 7.47 -9.49 -0.93
N GLY A 178 8.00 -9.64 -2.14
CA GLY A 178 7.42 -9.07 -3.35
C GLY A 178 7.47 -7.53 -3.40
N GLU A 179 6.81 -6.96 -4.41
CA GLU A 179 6.75 -5.50 -4.64
C GLU A 179 5.54 -4.82 -3.95
N SER A 180 4.70 -5.59 -3.23
CA SER A 180 3.37 -5.15 -2.77
C SER A 180 3.38 -3.95 -1.83
N THR A 181 4.18 -3.99 -0.76
CA THR A 181 4.29 -2.87 0.20
C THR A 181 4.99 -1.67 -0.44
N LEU A 182 5.97 -1.92 -1.32
CA LEU A 182 6.68 -0.85 -2.02
C LEU A 182 5.75 -0.10 -2.98
N ALA A 183 4.85 -0.81 -3.68
CA ALA A 183 3.84 -0.21 -4.55
C ALA A 183 2.84 0.67 -3.77
N HIS A 184 2.46 0.23 -2.56
CA HIS A 184 1.58 0.99 -1.67
C HIS A 184 2.25 2.30 -1.20
N GLU A 185 3.44 2.23 -0.62
CA GLU A 185 4.14 3.41 -0.08
C GLU A 185 4.61 4.39 -1.17
N LEU A 186 4.96 3.90 -2.37
CA LEU A 186 5.23 4.77 -3.51
C LEU A 186 3.95 5.43 -4.07
N THR A 187 2.78 4.80 -3.92
CA THR A 187 1.50 5.47 -4.25
C THR A 187 1.25 6.63 -3.29
N HIS A 188 1.53 6.46 -1.98
CA HIS A 188 1.49 7.58 -1.04
C HIS A 188 2.46 8.71 -1.41
N ALA A 189 3.68 8.38 -1.85
CA ALA A 189 4.62 9.39 -2.32
C ALA A 189 4.10 10.14 -3.57
N LEU A 190 3.46 9.45 -4.51
CA LEU A 190 2.82 10.07 -5.67
C LEU A 190 1.64 10.98 -5.28
N GLN A 191 0.79 10.53 -4.34
CA GLN A 191 -0.30 11.32 -3.80
C GLN A 191 0.22 12.60 -3.13
N ASP A 192 1.26 12.50 -2.31
CA ASP A 192 1.84 13.63 -1.56
C ASP A 192 2.47 14.67 -2.50
N GLN A 193 3.25 14.21 -3.48
CA GLN A 193 3.83 15.08 -4.51
C GLN A 193 2.77 15.88 -5.28
N HIS A 194 1.57 15.32 -5.53
CA HIS A 194 0.52 16.03 -6.27
C HIS A 194 -0.47 16.80 -5.42
N PHE A 195 -0.70 16.43 -4.16
CA PHE A 195 -1.79 16.94 -3.35
C PHE A 195 -1.41 17.43 -1.95
N ASN A 196 -0.15 17.29 -1.51
CA ASN A 196 0.36 17.60 -0.17
C ASN A 196 -0.56 17.08 0.96
N LEU A 197 -0.40 15.80 1.31
CA LEU A 197 -1.22 15.09 2.29
C LEU A 197 -1.19 15.74 3.69
N SER A 198 -0.18 16.57 3.98
CA SER A 198 -0.06 17.34 5.21
C SER A 198 -0.93 18.61 5.26
N ASP A 199 -1.38 19.16 4.13
CA ASP A 199 -2.18 20.41 4.10
C ASP A 199 -3.69 20.19 4.33
N TYR A 200 -4.16 18.94 4.30
CA TYR A 200 -5.57 18.62 4.58
C TYR A 200 -5.93 18.93 6.04
N ASN A 201 -6.58 20.06 6.27
CA ASN A 201 -7.20 20.42 7.54
C ASN A 201 -8.23 19.35 7.96
N ARG A 202 -8.10 18.87 9.20
CA ARG A 202 -8.96 17.86 9.81
C ARG A 202 -9.19 18.31 11.26
N THR A 203 -10.44 18.62 11.60
CA THR A 203 -10.82 19.14 12.93
C THR A 203 -11.68 18.15 13.69
N THR A 204 -12.51 17.41 12.96
CA THR A 204 -13.34 16.32 13.45
C THR A 204 -12.77 14.98 13.01
N ARG A 205 -13.21 13.93 13.71
CA ARG A 205 -12.87 12.56 13.33
C ARG A 205 -13.44 12.09 12.01
N ASP A 206 -14.58 12.62 11.60
CA ASP A 206 -15.19 12.21 10.34
C ASP A 206 -14.34 12.72 9.16
N GLU A 207 -13.83 13.94 9.26
CA GLU A 207 -12.81 14.50 8.34
C GLU A 207 -11.52 13.66 8.34
N HIS A 208 -10.96 13.32 9.50
CA HIS A 208 -9.78 12.43 9.57
C HIS A 208 -10.05 11.07 8.92
N ASN A 209 -11.19 10.43 9.20
CA ASN A 209 -11.56 9.12 8.66
C ASN A 209 -11.82 9.18 7.15
N ALA A 210 -12.51 10.21 6.65
CA ALA A 210 -12.84 10.39 5.24
C ALA A 210 -11.60 10.68 4.39
N VAL A 211 -10.73 11.58 4.86
CA VAL A 211 -9.47 11.91 4.17
C VAL A 211 -8.53 10.70 4.17
N ASN A 212 -8.38 9.99 5.31
CA ASN A 212 -7.58 8.75 5.34
C ASN A 212 -8.21 7.67 4.46
N GLY A 213 -9.53 7.49 4.47
CA GLY A 213 -10.24 6.50 3.65
C GLY A 213 -10.05 6.71 2.14
N LEU A 214 -10.00 7.98 1.69
CA LEU A 214 -9.67 8.31 0.30
C LEU A 214 -8.22 7.98 -0.04
N ILE A 215 -7.27 8.47 0.76
CA ILE A 215 -5.82 8.29 0.55
C ILE A 215 -5.45 6.80 0.54
N GLU A 216 -5.87 6.07 1.57
CA GLU A 216 -5.60 4.65 1.76
C GLU A 216 -6.38 3.79 0.75
N GLY A 217 -7.62 4.16 0.42
CA GLY A 217 -8.43 3.46 -0.58
C GLY A 217 -7.82 3.50 -1.97
N GLU A 218 -7.30 4.66 -2.39
CA GLU A 218 -6.54 4.82 -3.63
C GLU A 218 -5.23 4.02 -3.61
N ALA A 219 -4.44 4.08 -2.53
CA ALA A 219 -3.21 3.32 -2.39
C ALA A 219 -3.43 1.80 -2.49
N ASN A 220 -4.48 1.28 -1.84
CA ASN A 220 -4.88 -0.12 -1.95
C ASN A 220 -5.37 -0.50 -3.36
N LEU A 221 -6.10 0.38 -4.06
CA LEU A 221 -6.56 0.13 -5.44
C LEU A 221 -5.38 0.09 -6.44
N VAL A 222 -4.42 1.02 -6.31
CA VAL A 222 -3.21 1.04 -7.14
C VAL A 222 -2.34 -0.17 -6.84
N GLN A 223 -2.12 -0.52 -5.57
CA GLN A 223 -1.44 -1.75 -5.14
C GLN A 223 -2.10 -3.01 -5.73
N GLN A 224 -3.44 -3.12 -5.67
CA GLN A 224 -4.16 -4.29 -6.22
C GLN A 224 -3.95 -4.40 -7.74
N ARG A 225 -4.10 -3.30 -8.47
CA ARG A 225 -3.86 -3.24 -9.92
C ARG A 225 -2.41 -3.55 -10.28
N TYR A 226 -1.46 -3.01 -9.52
CA TYR A 226 -0.03 -3.32 -9.65
C TYR A 226 0.21 -4.82 -9.51
N MET A 227 -0.23 -5.42 -8.39
CA MET A 227 0.02 -6.84 -8.13
C MET A 227 -0.73 -7.77 -9.09
N SER A 228 -1.82 -7.34 -9.72
CA SER A 228 -2.51 -8.12 -10.77
C SER A 228 -1.73 -8.22 -12.10
N ASN A 229 -0.78 -7.29 -12.34
CA ASN A 229 0.11 -7.35 -13.50
C ASN A 229 1.33 -8.24 -13.24
N CYS A 230 1.76 -8.41 -11.98
CA CYS A 230 2.87 -9.27 -11.62
C CYS A 230 2.60 -10.75 -11.95
N GLY A 231 3.56 -11.41 -12.60
CA GLY A 231 3.44 -12.78 -13.10
C GLY A 231 2.68 -12.92 -14.43
N ASN A 232 1.99 -11.86 -14.88
CA ASN A 232 1.28 -11.80 -16.16
C ASN A 232 2.05 -10.92 -17.16
N ASN A 233 2.02 -9.61 -16.92
CA ASN A 233 2.66 -8.59 -17.77
C ASN A 233 4.03 -8.17 -17.22
N TRP A 234 4.26 -8.34 -15.91
CA TRP A 234 5.44 -7.86 -15.21
C TRP A 234 6.16 -8.97 -14.46
N ASP A 235 7.46 -9.09 -14.71
CA ASP A 235 8.41 -9.72 -13.80
C ASP A 235 8.54 -8.85 -12.54
N CYS A 236 8.23 -9.40 -11.37
CA CYS A 236 8.21 -8.71 -10.07
C CYS A 236 8.99 -9.53 -9.05
N LEU A 237 9.48 -8.89 -7.97
CA LEU A 237 10.16 -9.61 -6.89
C LEU A 237 9.36 -10.84 -6.41
N PRO A 238 10.03 -11.98 -6.11
CA PRO A 238 9.37 -13.16 -5.56
C PRO A 238 8.80 -12.86 -4.17
N ARG A 239 7.77 -13.62 -3.80
CA ARG A 239 7.27 -13.71 -2.43
C ARG A 239 7.78 -14.98 -1.76
N SER A 240 7.84 -14.93 -0.44
CA SER A 240 8.17 -16.07 0.42
C SER A 240 7.01 -17.07 0.42
N GLU A 241 7.25 -18.32 0.00
CA GLU A 241 6.17 -19.31 -0.14
C GLU A 241 5.47 -19.66 1.20
N SER A 242 6.11 -19.34 2.33
CA SER A 242 5.56 -19.45 3.69
C SER A 242 4.28 -18.65 3.93
N GLY A 243 3.91 -17.72 3.04
CA GLY A 243 2.61 -17.01 3.09
C GLY A 243 1.43 -17.75 2.47
N SER A 244 1.64 -18.85 1.72
CA SER A 244 0.65 -19.39 0.77
C SER A 244 -0.60 -20.06 1.38
N SER A 245 -0.68 -20.21 2.71
CA SER A 245 -1.90 -20.65 3.41
C SER A 245 -2.88 -19.49 3.68
N ALA A 246 -2.44 -18.24 3.55
CA ALA A 246 -3.29 -17.06 3.64
C ALA A 246 -3.59 -16.51 2.24
N GLN A 247 -4.79 -16.78 1.72
CA GLN A 247 -5.32 -15.99 0.60
C GLN A 247 -5.26 -14.49 0.98
N PRO A 248 -4.81 -13.60 0.09
CA PRO A 248 -4.76 -12.17 0.36
C PRO A 248 -6.18 -11.58 0.36
N ARG A 249 -6.93 -11.76 1.45
CA ARG A 249 -8.04 -10.87 1.80
C ARG A 249 -7.44 -9.48 1.97
N ALA A 250 -7.81 -8.56 1.08
CA ALA A 250 -7.26 -7.19 1.03
C ALA A 250 -7.28 -6.48 2.40
N THR A 251 -8.25 -6.81 3.26
CA THR A 251 -8.38 -6.37 4.66
C THR A 251 -7.08 -6.47 5.47
N GLY A 252 -6.23 -7.48 5.23
CA GLY A 252 -4.99 -7.67 6.01
C GLY A 252 -3.96 -6.55 5.80
N ALA A 253 -3.81 -6.06 4.56
CA ALA A 253 -2.91 -4.96 4.25
C ALA A 253 -3.53 -3.61 4.67
N CYS A 254 -4.80 -3.37 4.32
CA CYS A 254 -5.52 -2.12 4.64
C CYS A 254 -5.42 -1.76 6.13
N ILE A 255 -5.59 -2.76 7.02
CA ILE A 255 -5.57 -2.51 8.47
C ILE A 255 -4.18 -2.06 8.95
N SER A 256 -3.09 -2.52 8.33
CA SER A 256 -1.72 -2.21 8.78
C SER A 256 -1.25 -0.80 8.37
N SER A 257 -1.65 -0.31 7.18
CA SER A 257 -1.35 1.07 6.75
C SER A 257 -2.21 2.09 7.50
N ILE A 258 -3.53 1.85 7.59
CA ILE A 258 -4.49 2.71 8.32
C ILE A 258 -4.09 2.87 9.80
N ILE A 259 -3.69 1.79 10.48
CA ILE A 259 -3.19 1.83 11.88
C ILE A 259 -1.85 2.57 12.00
N SER A 260 -1.06 2.65 10.92
CA SER A 260 0.20 3.38 10.91
C SER A 260 0.00 4.88 10.74
N ARG A 261 -0.76 5.33 9.73
CA ARG A 261 -0.97 6.77 9.49
C ARG A 261 -1.84 7.44 10.55
N THR A 262 -2.98 6.84 10.92
CA THR A 262 -3.97 7.44 11.84
C THR A 262 -3.42 7.70 13.25
N LEU A 263 -2.31 7.06 13.62
CA LEU A 263 -1.70 7.12 14.96
C LEU A 263 -0.26 7.68 14.93
N MET A 264 0.18 8.24 13.80
CA MET A 264 1.44 8.98 13.63
C MET A 264 1.28 10.51 13.68
N ASP A 265 0.06 11.02 13.78
CA ASP A 265 -0.27 12.46 13.73
C ASP A 265 -0.56 13.05 15.14
N PRO A 266 0.39 13.80 15.74
CA PRO A 266 0.19 14.47 17.02
C PRO A 266 -0.54 15.83 16.93
N SER A 267 -0.84 16.34 15.72
CA SER A 267 -1.33 17.72 15.50
C SER A 267 -2.75 17.96 16.03
N SER A 268 -3.55 16.91 16.14
CA SER A 268 -4.95 16.90 16.66
C SER A 268 -5.13 17.35 18.13
N SER A 269 -4.08 17.88 18.76
CA SER A 269 -4.02 18.22 20.18
C SER A 269 -3.87 19.71 20.51
N THR A 270 -3.73 20.60 19.52
CA THR A 270 -3.29 21.99 19.75
C THR A 270 -4.38 23.07 19.77
N THR A 271 -5.64 22.75 19.41
CA THR A 271 -6.73 23.74 19.31
C THR A 271 -7.89 23.43 20.27
N THR A 272 -8.58 24.45 20.76
CA THR A 272 -9.51 24.35 21.90
C THR A 272 -10.89 23.80 21.57
N SER A 273 -11.35 22.89 22.44
CA SER A 273 -12.75 22.51 22.72
C SER A 273 -13.55 21.73 21.66
N SER A 274 -14.02 20.56 22.12
CA SER A 274 -15.19 19.79 21.67
C SER A 274 -14.99 18.65 20.64
N VAL A 275 -15.87 17.65 20.74
CA VAL A 275 -16.08 16.47 19.87
C VAL A 275 -14.85 15.54 19.68
N MET A 276 -14.50 14.80 20.74
CA MET A 276 -13.53 13.69 20.71
C MET A 276 -14.22 12.32 20.62
N ALA A 277 -13.63 11.40 19.85
CA ALA A 277 -14.00 9.99 19.66
C ALA A 277 -12.69 9.24 19.25
N GLY A 278 -12.57 7.94 18.92
CA GLY A 278 -13.51 6.83 18.71
C GLY A 278 -13.06 5.91 17.57
N ALA A 279 -11.74 5.68 17.39
CA ALA A 279 -11.20 4.79 16.35
C ALA A 279 -11.36 3.32 16.76
N GLU A 280 -12.14 2.56 15.98
CA GLU A 280 -12.44 1.14 16.19
C GLU A 280 -11.31 0.23 15.70
N LEU A 281 -11.06 -0.86 16.43
CA LEU A 281 -10.27 -2.00 15.94
C LEU A 281 -11.15 -3.26 15.92
N THR A 282 -11.92 -3.44 14.86
CA THR A 282 -12.85 -4.56 14.72
C THR A 282 -12.11 -5.89 14.50
N LYS A 283 -11.69 -6.54 15.60
CA LYS A 283 -11.22 -7.93 15.58
C LYS A 283 -12.40 -8.87 15.31
N CYS A 284 -12.51 -9.38 14.08
CA CYS A 284 -13.41 -10.48 13.76
C CYS A 284 -12.89 -11.82 14.32
N SER A 285 -13.05 -12.03 15.62
CA SER A 285 -12.84 -13.33 16.28
C SER A 285 -13.69 -14.40 15.58
N HIS A 286 -13.04 -15.42 15.03
CA HIS A 286 -13.72 -16.64 14.58
C HIS A 286 -13.78 -17.62 15.75
N SER A 287 -14.96 -17.80 16.32
CA SER A 287 -15.26 -19.00 17.12
C SER A 287 -15.60 -20.14 16.16
N LEU A 288 -15.09 -21.33 16.46
CA LEU A 288 -15.43 -22.57 15.76
C LEU A 288 -16.82 -23.07 16.19
N LEU A 289 -17.75 -23.11 15.25
CA LEU A 289 -18.85 -24.09 15.13
C LEU A 289 -19.11 -24.34 13.63
#